data_AF-A0A1Y1MKJ4-F1
#
_entry.id   AF-A0A1Y1MKJ4-F1
#
_cell.length_a   1.000
_cell.length_b   1.000
_cell.length_c   1.000
_cell.angle_alpha   90.00
_cell.angle_beta   90.00
_cell.angle_gamma   90.00
#
_symmetry.space_group_name_H-M   'P 1'
#
loop_
_entity.id
_entity.type
_entity.pdbx_description
1 polymer ?
#
loop_
_entity_poly.entity_id
_entity_poly.type
_entity_poly.pdbx_seq_one_letter_code
_entity_poly.pdbx_strand_id
1 'polypeptide(L)'
;QDFAPNGTLLQVGEIMTRKRYANTLEKIANQGSKVFYTGELAETLVNYIQQTNGTLTLSDFKNYKVISRPVKNVTYRGLHLYTIGTPASGSITLNILKIMEQFD
;
A
#
# COMPACT_ATOMS: atom_id res chain seq x y z
N GLN A 1 -13.66 -8.56 -14.30
CA GLN A 1 -13.11 -8.41 -15.67
C GLN A 1 -11.60 -8.59 -15.68
N ASP A 2 -10.78 -7.77 -14.99
CA ASP A 2 -9.31 -7.95 -15.06
C ASP A 2 -8.83 -9.34 -14.56
N PHE A 3 -9.44 -9.88 -13.50
CA PHE A 3 -9.11 -11.19 -12.92
C PHE A 3 -9.94 -12.36 -13.47
N ALA A 4 -11.00 -12.05 -14.22
CA ALA A 4 -11.91 -13.01 -14.83
C ALA A 4 -12.42 -12.42 -16.15
N PRO A 5 -11.58 -12.39 -17.20
CA PRO A 5 -11.90 -11.69 -18.45
C PRO A 5 -13.01 -12.40 -19.22
N ASN A 6 -13.10 -13.72 -19.10
CA ASN A 6 -14.09 -14.55 -19.78
C ASN A 6 -15.24 -15.00 -18.84
N GLY A 7 -15.42 -14.32 -17.70
CA GLY A 7 -16.42 -14.68 -16.68
C GLY A 7 -15.97 -15.78 -15.71
N THR A 8 -14.87 -16.47 -15.99
CA THR A 8 -14.20 -17.42 -15.10
C THR A 8 -12.85 -16.87 -14.64
N LEU A 9 -12.41 -17.28 -13.44
CA LEU A 9 -11.07 -16.94 -12.95
C LEU A 9 -10.00 -17.57 -13.83
N LEU A 10 -8.93 -16.81 -14.05
CA LEU A 10 -7.74 -17.30 -14.77
C LEU A 10 -7.11 -18.49 -14.03
N GLN A 11 -6.60 -19.45 -14.80
CA GLN A 11 -5.94 -20.67 -14.34
C GLN A 11 -4.42 -20.55 -14.42
N VAL A 12 -3.74 -21.49 -13.77
CA VAL A 12 -2.27 -21.59 -13.83
C VAL A 12 -1.83 -21.77 -15.28
N GLY A 13 -0.88 -20.93 -15.71
CA GLY A 13 -0.37 -20.92 -17.09
C GLY A 13 -1.08 -19.92 -18.02
N GLU A 14 -2.21 -19.35 -17.61
CA GLU A 14 -2.90 -18.34 -18.41
C GLU A 14 -2.32 -16.93 -18.19
N ILE A 15 -2.44 -16.08 -19.22
CA ILE A 15 -1.93 -14.71 -19.20
C ILE A 15 -2.98 -13.76 -18.62
N MET A 16 -2.62 -13.05 -17.56
CA MET A 16 -3.41 -11.93 -17.03
C MET A 16 -2.91 -10.60 -17.60
N THR A 17 -3.83 -9.76 -18.10
CA THR A 17 -3.51 -8.37 -18.50
C THR A 17 -4.42 -7.38 -17.77
N ARG A 18 -3.84 -6.36 -17.13
CA ARG A 18 -4.57 -5.32 -16.37
C ARG A 18 -4.45 -3.94 -17.03
N LYS A 19 -5.06 -3.76 -18.20
CA LYS A 19 -4.91 -2.52 -19.00
C LYS A 19 -5.27 -1.25 -18.23
N ARG A 20 -6.36 -1.28 -17.45
CA ARG A 20 -6.76 -0.13 -16.62
C ARG A 20 -5.72 0.24 -15.57
N TYR A 21 -5.09 -0.76 -14.94
CA TYR A 21 -4.02 -0.53 -13.99
C TYR A 21 -2.76 0.01 -14.67
N ALA A 22 -2.42 -0.50 -15.85
CA ALA A 22 -1.31 0.02 -16.64
C ALA A 22 -1.51 1.51 -16.97
N ASN A 23 -2.71 1.91 -17.42
CA ASN A 23 -3.04 3.31 -17.70
C ASN A 23 -2.91 4.19 -16.45
N THR A 24 -3.32 3.70 -15.28
CA THR A 24 -3.12 4.41 -13.99
C THR A 24 -1.64 4.64 -13.71
N LEU A 25 -0.81 3.61 -13.86
CA LEU A 25 0.63 3.71 -13.62
C LEU A 25 1.31 4.65 -14.64
N GLU A 26 0.92 4.59 -15.91
CA GLU A 26 1.44 5.46 -16.96
C GLU A 26 1.13 6.94 -16.68
N LYS A 27 -0.10 7.26 -16.23
CA LYS A 27 -0.46 8.62 -15.80
C LYS A 27 0.42 9.10 -14.64
N ILE A 28 0.65 8.25 -13.64
CA ILE A 28 1.51 8.58 -12.49
C ILE A 28 2.97 8.78 -12.95
N ALA A 29 3.46 7.94 -13.86
CA ALA A 29 4.83 8.04 -14.38
C ALA A 29 5.04 9.36 -15.14
N ASN A 30 4.07 9.75 -15.97
CA ASN A 30 4.17 10.93 -16.84
C ASN A 30 3.88 12.25 -16.11
N GLN A 31 2.99 12.25 -15.11
CA GLN A 31 2.48 13.46 -14.46
C GLN A 31 2.88 13.58 -12.98
N GLY A 32 3.55 12.56 -12.43
CA GLY A 32 3.91 12.46 -11.03
C GLY A 32 2.74 12.09 -10.12
N SER A 33 3.02 11.91 -8.83
CA SER A 33 2.05 11.44 -7.84
C SER A 33 0.86 12.37 -7.62
N LYS A 34 0.95 13.65 -7.98
CA LYS A 34 -0.14 14.63 -7.83
C LYS A 34 -1.41 14.21 -8.58
N VAL A 35 -1.28 13.54 -9.73
CA VAL A 35 -2.45 13.05 -10.48
C VAL A 35 -3.29 12.05 -9.66
N PHE A 36 -2.64 11.31 -8.75
CA PHE A 36 -3.29 10.35 -7.85
C PHE A 36 -3.94 11.00 -6.62
N TYR A 37 -3.31 12.02 -6.02
CA TYR A 37 -3.77 12.62 -4.76
C TYR A 37 -4.66 13.85 -4.95
N THR A 38 -4.51 14.60 -6.03
CA THR A 38 -5.22 15.87 -6.24
C THR A 38 -5.66 16.09 -7.68
N GLY A 39 -5.57 15.06 -8.53
CA GLY A 39 -5.94 15.14 -9.95
C GLY A 39 -7.06 14.19 -10.33
N GLU A 40 -7.20 13.96 -11.63
CA GLU A 40 -8.29 13.16 -12.23
C GLU A 40 -8.44 11.74 -11.66
N LEU A 41 -7.36 11.10 -11.20
CA LEU A 41 -7.45 9.76 -10.61
C LEU A 41 -8.08 9.80 -9.22
N ALA A 42 -7.82 10.86 -8.44
CA ALA A 42 -8.47 11.07 -7.15
C ALA A 42 -9.98 11.27 -7.33
N GLU A 43 -10.37 12.12 -8.30
CA GLU A 43 -11.77 12.39 -8.63
C GLU A 43 -12.49 11.13 -9.09
N THR A 44 -11.88 10.38 -10.02
CA THR A 44 -12.45 9.13 -10.53
C THR A 44 -12.69 8.12 -9.40
N LEU A 45 -11.72 7.97 -8.50
CA LEU A 45 -11.80 7.01 -7.39
C LEU A 45 -12.84 7.43 -6.34
N VAL A 46 -12.84 8.70 -5.92
CA VAL A 46 -13.79 9.22 -4.94
C VAL A 46 -15.22 9.13 -5.46
N ASN A 47 -15.45 9.51 -6.71
CA ASN A 47 -16.77 9.40 -7.34
C ASN A 47 -17.27 7.95 -7.34
N TYR A 48 -16.43 6.99 -7.74
CA TYR A 48 -16.78 5.57 -7.72
C TYR A 48 -17.09 5.08 -6.31
N ILE A 49 -16.23 5.39 -5.33
CA ILE A 49 -16.40 4.93 -3.94
C ILE A 49 -17.71 5.46 -3.35
N GLN A 50 -18.01 6.76 -3.54
CA GLN A 50 -19.24 7.37 -3.04
C GLN A 50 -20.49 6.82 -3.73
N GLN A 51 -20.42 6.54 -5.04
CA GLN A 51 -21.49 5.82 -5.76
C GLN A 51 -21.75 4.42 -5.19
N THR A 52 -20.71 3.79 -4.61
CA THR A 52 -20.81 2.49 -3.92
C THR A 52 -20.98 2.60 -2.41
N ASN A 53 -21.50 3.74 -1.92
CA ASN A 53 -21.83 3.98 -0.51
C ASN A 53 -20.61 4.07 0.43
N GLY A 54 -19.41 4.36 -0.09
CA GLY A 54 -18.22 4.62 0.70
C GLY A 54 -18.07 6.10 1.09
N THR A 55 -17.21 6.37 2.08
CA THR A 55 -17.09 7.68 2.74
C THR A 55 -15.87 8.50 2.33
N LEU A 56 -15.01 7.95 1.48
CA LEU A 56 -13.75 8.59 1.09
C LEU A 56 -14.02 9.88 0.29
N THR A 57 -13.26 10.93 0.58
CA THR A 57 -13.42 12.26 -0.04
C THR A 57 -12.13 12.72 -0.73
N LEU A 58 -12.27 13.72 -1.61
CA LEU A 58 -11.11 14.41 -2.18
C LEU A 58 -10.26 15.10 -1.11
N SER A 59 -10.87 15.55 -0.01
CA SER A 59 -10.15 16.14 1.12
C SER A 59 -9.23 15.11 1.80
N ASP A 60 -9.67 13.87 1.96
CA ASP A 60 -8.83 12.80 2.53
C ASP A 60 -7.58 12.56 1.67
N PHE A 61 -7.76 12.55 0.35
CA PHE A 61 -6.68 12.40 -0.62
C PHE A 61 -5.71 13.58 -0.62
N LYS A 62 -6.24 14.80 -0.67
CA LYS A 62 -5.45 16.04 -0.68
C LYS A 62 -4.64 16.22 0.61
N ASN A 63 -5.21 15.84 1.73
CA ASN A 63 -4.62 16.03 3.06
C ASN A 63 -3.67 14.89 3.44
N TYR A 64 -3.67 13.76 2.71
CA TYR A 64 -2.71 12.69 2.93
C TYR A 64 -1.27 13.19 2.73
N LYS A 65 -0.39 12.80 3.67
CA LYS A 65 1.04 13.05 3.60
C LYS A 65 1.80 11.77 3.94
N VAL A 66 2.82 11.48 3.14
CA VAL A 66 3.81 10.47 3.48
C VAL A 66 4.64 11.00 4.64
N ILE A 67 4.71 10.23 5.72
CA ILE A 67 5.52 10.58 6.89
C ILE A 67 6.76 9.69 6.88
N SER A 68 7.92 10.29 6.63
CA SER A 68 9.21 9.61 6.81
C SER A 68 9.57 9.62 8.29
N ARG A 69 9.96 8.46 8.82
CA ARG A 69 10.32 8.28 10.24
C ARG A 69 11.60 7.46 10.35
N PRO A 70 12.45 7.72 11.36
CA PRO A 70 13.58 6.85 11.66
C PRO A 70 13.12 5.41 11.92
N VAL A 71 13.89 4.46 11.39
CA VAL A 71 13.69 3.04 11.68
C VAL A 71 13.93 2.74 13.16
N LYS A 72 13.23 1.73 13.67
CA LYS A 72 13.47 1.11 14.97
C LYS A 72 14.42 -0.05 14.78
N ASN A 73 15.28 -0.29 15.76
CA ASN A 73 16.24 -1.37 15.69
C ASN A 73 16.53 -1.95 17.08
N VAL A 74 16.97 -3.21 17.09
CA VAL A 74 17.52 -3.92 18.24
C VAL A 74 18.60 -4.88 17.77
N THR A 75 19.41 -5.37 18.70
CA THR A 75 20.21 -6.59 18.48
C THR A 75 19.42 -7.82 18.91
N TYR A 76 19.57 -8.92 18.16
CA TYR A 76 19.03 -10.23 18.49
C TYR A 76 20.01 -11.34 18.04
N ARG A 77 20.57 -12.10 18.99
CA ARG A 77 21.50 -13.23 18.72
C ARG A 77 22.64 -12.84 17.77
N GLY A 78 23.24 -11.67 17.99
CA GLY A 78 24.36 -11.15 17.20
C GLY A 78 23.98 -10.46 15.88
N LEU A 79 22.69 -10.39 15.53
CA LEU A 79 22.20 -9.69 14.34
C LEU A 79 21.63 -8.32 14.70
N HIS A 80 21.79 -7.35 13.79
CA HIS A 80 21.09 -6.06 13.86
C HIS A 80 19.79 -6.13 13.06
N LEU A 81 18.67 -5.98 13.76
CA LEU A 81 17.34 -6.01 13.16
C LEU A 81 16.78 -4.59 13.02
N TYR A 82 16.18 -4.28 11.88
CA TYR A 82 15.60 -2.97 11.59
C TYR A 82 14.14 -3.11 11.14
N THR A 83 13.29 -2.20 11.58
CA THR A 83 11.88 -2.15 11.17
C THR A 83 11.29 -0.75 11.31
N ILE A 84 10.08 -0.55 10.80
CA ILE A 84 9.28 0.65 11.05
C ILE A 84 8.60 0.59 12.43
N GLY A 85 8.43 1.76 13.06
CA GLY A 85 7.72 1.89 14.33
C GLY A 85 6.20 1.97 14.16
N THR A 86 5.52 2.43 15.22
CA THR A 86 4.07 2.69 15.19
C THR A 86 3.67 3.61 14.02
N PRO A 87 2.49 3.42 13.40
CA PRO A 87 1.41 2.48 13.75
C PRO A 87 1.62 1.04 13.22
N ALA A 88 2.73 0.74 12.55
CA ALA A 88 3.00 -0.62 12.09
C ALA A 88 3.47 -1.53 13.24
N SER A 89 3.38 -2.85 13.04
CA SER A 89 3.67 -3.86 14.06
C SER A 89 5.15 -4.13 14.31
N GLY A 90 6.06 -3.45 13.60
CA GLY A 90 7.50 -3.71 13.69
C GLY A 90 8.06 -3.61 15.10
N SER A 91 7.70 -2.55 15.84
CA SER A 91 8.13 -2.40 17.24
C SER A 91 7.67 -3.55 18.14
N ILE A 92 6.48 -4.11 17.89
CA ILE A 92 5.96 -5.25 18.66
C ILE A 92 6.85 -6.47 18.39
N THR A 93 7.17 -6.74 17.13
CA THR A 93 8.07 -7.83 16.75
C THR A 93 9.44 -7.69 17.40
N LEU A 94 10.06 -6.50 17.37
CA LEU A 94 11.36 -6.30 18.02
C LEU A 94 11.31 -6.53 19.53
N ASN A 95 10.24 -6.11 20.20
CA ASN A 95 10.06 -6.35 21.63
C ASN A 95 9.93 -7.85 21.95
N ILE A 96 9.15 -8.60 21.17
CA ILE A 96 9.02 -10.05 21.32
C ILE A 96 10.39 -10.71 21.20
N LEU A 97 11.14 -10.39 20.14
CA LEU A 97 12.48 -10.95 19.94
C LEU A 97 13.44 -10.57 21.06
N LYS A 98 13.37 -9.34 21.58
CA LYS A 98 14.22 -8.92 22.68
C LYS A 98 13.89 -9.64 24.00
N ILE A 99 12.62 -9.97 24.23
CA ILE A 99 12.21 -10.82 25.35
C ILE A 99 12.74 -12.25 25.13
N MET A 100 12.58 -12.79 23.93
CA MET A 100 13.07 -14.14 23.58
C MET A 100 14.59 -14.29 23.71
N GLU A 101 15.37 -13.22 23.53
CA GLU A 101 16.83 -13.25 23.68
C GLU A 101 17.30 -13.61 25.10
N GLN A 102 16.42 -13.49 26.09
CA GLN A 102 16.70 -13.90 27.47
C GLN A 102 16.61 -15.41 27.69
N PHE A 103 16.19 -16.16 26.66
CA PHE A 103 15.99 -17.60 26.71
C PHE A 103 16.83 -18.27 25.63
N ASP A 104 17.38 -19.44 25.97
CA ASP A 104 18.20 -20.27 25.08
C ASP A 104 17.36 -21.01 24.03
#